data_AF-A0A812Y3I4-F1
#
_entry.id   AF-A0A812Y3I4-F1
#
_cell.length_a   1.000
_cell.length_b   1.000
_cell.length_c   1.000
_cell.angle_alpha   90.00
_cell.angle_beta   90.00
_cell.angle_gamma   90.00
#
_symmetry.space_group_name_H-M   'P 1'
#
loop_
_entity.id
_entity.type
_entity.pdbx_description
1 polymer ?
#
loop_
_entity_poly.entity_id
_entity_poly.type
_entity_poly.pdbx_seq_one_letter_code
_entity_poly.pdbx_strand_id
1 'polypeptide(L)'
;ARGNGRAVRNVIEAAIRRMARRLYRSNAEKEEYSKLAPEDFADVLEKNLQTLFAVPCGPRGALSKISKLASADVKKFQFFAELAKELQGGKKEITTRLHRTTSQIAVASQLRNVSGETRKHLEVCQAKQEDARTRIIHRLELYCAEGGMLDVAAQDIRTTSDKKVIEKSSNLLK
;
A
#
# COMPACT_ATOMS: atom_id res chain seq x y z
N ALA A 1 16.93 -6.95 -17.31
CA ALA A 1 16.39 -7.92 -16.33
C ALA A 1 17.30 -7.96 -15.09
N ARG A 2 16.95 -7.30 -13.98
CA ARG A 2 17.81 -7.22 -12.79
C ARG A 2 16.98 -7.43 -11.52
N GLY A 3 17.27 -8.46 -10.73
CA GLY A 3 16.84 -8.55 -9.32
C GLY A 3 16.10 -9.82 -8.88
N ASN A 4 15.20 -10.38 -9.71
CA ASN A 4 14.27 -11.42 -9.23
C ASN A 4 14.93 -12.75 -8.86
N GLY A 5 16.01 -13.15 -9.57
CA GLY A 5 16.71 -14.40 -9.27
C GLY A 5 17.34 -14.44 -7.87
N ARG A 6 17.79 -13.29 -7.34
CA ARG A 6 18.32 -13.21 -5.97
C ARG A 6 17.22 -13.40 -4.94
N ALA A 7 16.05 -12.79 -5.16
CA ALA A 7 14.91 -12.94 -4.25
C ALA A 7 14.44 -14.40 -4.21
N VAL A 8 14.28 -15.04 -5.38
CA VAL A 8 13.89 -16.46 -5.47
C VAL A 8 14.95 -17.35 -4.82
N ARG A 9 16.24 -17.13 -5.10
CA ARG A 9 17.32 -17.88 -4.46
C ARG A 9 17.28 -17.76 -2.94
N ASN A 10 17.12 -16.54 -2.40
CA ASN A 10 17.06 -16.32 -0.96
C ASN A 10 15.89 -17.08 -0.31
N VAL A 11 14.73 -17.11 -0.99
CA VAL A 11 13.55 -17.87 -0.54
C VAL A 11 13.86 -19.37 -0.51
N ILE A 12 14.41 -19.92 -1.59
CA ILE A 12 14.75 -21.35 -1.69
C ILE A 12 15.83 -21.75 -0.68
N GLU A 13 16.90 -20.97 -0.53
CA GLU A 13 17.96 -21.27 0.46
C GLU A 13 17.44 -21.25 1.89
N ALA A 14 16.52 -20.33 2.21
CA ALA A 14 15.90 -20.29 3.53
C ALA A 14 14.96 -21.49 3.75
N ALA A 15 14.22 -21.91 2.72
CA ALA A 15 13.41 -23.13 2.77
C ALA A 15 14.27 -24.38 2.95
N ILE A 16 15.36 -24.54 2.21
CA ILE A 16 16.32 -25.66 2.36
C ILE A 16 16.88 -25.70 3.79
N ARG A 17 17.26 -24.55 4.37
CA ARG A 17 17.72 -24.49 5.77
C ARG A 17 16.63 -24.93 6.75
N ARG A 18 15.37 -24.63 6.49
CA ARG A 18 14.25 -25.04 7.35
C ARG A 18 13.94 -26.53 7.20
N MET A 19 13.94 -27.04 5.97
CA MET A 19 13.82 -28.46 5.65
C MET A 19 14.88 -29.27 6.39
N ALA A 20 16.16 -28.86 6.31
CA ALA A 20 17.25 -29.53 7.02
C ALA A 20 17.00 -29.62 8.54
N ARG A 21 16.48 -28.55 9.16
CA ARG A 21 16.11 -28.55 10.60
C ARG A 21 14.92 -29.45 10.90
N ARG A 22 13.93 -29.53 10.01
CA ARG A 22 12.78 -30.43 10.15
C ARG A 22 13.23 -31.88 10.11
N LEU A 23 13.94 -32.26 9.04
CA LEU A 23 14.38 -33.64 8.77
C LEU A 23 15.36 -34.14 9.84
N TYR A 24 16.26 -33.28 10.33
CA TYR A 24 17.16 -33.61 11.44
C TYR A 24 16.41 -34.04 12.71
N ARG A 25 15.21 -33.51 12.94
CA ARG A 25 14.39 -33.82 14.13
C ARG A 25 13.49 -35.03 13.96
N SER A 26 13.32 -35.56 12.74
CA SER A 26 12.28 -36.54 12.41
C SER A 26 12.78 -37.91 11.98
N ASN A 27 14.08 -38.24 12.14
CA ASN A 27 14.68 -39.48 11.61
C ASN A 27 14.24 -39.76 10.16
N ALA A 28 14.39 -38.75 9.31
CA ALA A 28 13.87 -38.76 7.95
C ALA A 28 14.57 -39.79 7.04
N GLU A 29 13.79 -40.36 6.12
CA GLU A 29 14.27 -41.27 5.07
C GLU A 29 15.06 -40.53 3.99
N LYS A 30 15.93 -41.25 3.27
CA LYS A 30 16.85 -40.65 2.28
C LYS A 30 16.13 -39.85 1.20
N GLU A 31 14.95 -40.30 0.79
CA GLU A 31 14.14 -39.69 -0.26
C GLU A 31 13.59 -38.31 0.17
N GLU A 32 13.42 -38.07 1.47
CA GLU A 32 12.87 -36.83 2.02
C GLU A 32 13.85 -35.65 1.93
N TYR A 33 15.17 -35.91 1.91
CA TYR A 33 16.21 -34.87 1.81
C TYR A 33 16.19 -34.09 0.49
N SER A 34 15.44 -34.57 -0.50
CA SER A 34 15.28 -33.94 -1.81
C SER A 34 13.94 -33.20 -1.98
N LYS A 35 13.07 -33.20 -0.96
CA LYS A 35 11.70 -32.69 -1.05
C LYS A 35 11.45 -31.55 -0.05
N LEU A 36 11.20 -30.36 -0.59
CA LEU A 36 10.67 -29.24 0.18
C LEU A 36 9.16 -29.41 0.38
N ALA A 37 8.70 -29.27 1.62
CA ALA A 37 7.27 -29.25 1.94
C ALA A 37 6.79 -27.80 2.20
N PRO A 38 5.48 -27.53 2.17
CA PRO A 38 4.94 -26.18 2.37
C PRO A 38 5.42 -25.51 3.67
N GLU A 39 5.62 -26.27 4.75
CA GLU A 39 6.03 -25.73 6.05
C GLU A 39 7.48 -25.21 6.07
N ASP A 40 8.29 -25.62 5.09
CA ASP A 40 9.67 -25.14 4.93
C ASP A 40 9.70 -23.68 4.47
N PHE A 41 8.63 -23.21 3.84
CA PHE A 41 8.50 -21.83 3.39
C PHE A 41 7.88 -20.91 4.45
N ALA A 42 7.37 -21.44 5.56
CA ALA A 42 6.64 -20.68 6.56
C ALA A 42 7.44 -19.49 7.12
N ASP A 43 8.68 -19.72 7.57
CA ASP A 43 9.55 -18.67 8.11
C ASP A 43 9.87 -17.57 7.08
N VAL A 44 9.97 -17.95 5.81
CA VAL A 44 10.30 -17.05 4.71
C VAL A 44 9.09 -16.18 4.37
N LEU A 45 7.92 -16.83 4.26
CA LEU A 45 6.66 -16.16 4.06
C LEU A 45 6.41 -15.15 5.17
N GLU A 46 6.61 -15.55 6.42
CA GLU A 46 6.45 -14.71 7.61
C GLU A 46 7.32 -13.44 7.53
N LYS A 47 8.63 -13.60 7.34
CA LYS A 47 9.56 -12.45 7.21
C LYS A 47 9.23 -11.56 6.02
N ASN A 48 8.81 -12.17 4.90
CA ASN A 48 8.42 -11.41 3.72
C ASN A 48 7.17 -10.58 3.99
N LEU A 49 6.16 -11.12 4.68
CA LEU A 49 4.96 -10.38 5.05
C LEU A 49 5.28 -9.25 6.03
N GLN A 50 6.10 -9.52 7.06
CA GLN A 50 6.56 -8.49 7.99
C GLN A 50 7.22 -7.32 7.27
N THR A 51 8.20 -7.60 6.40
CA THR A 51 8.92 -6.55 5.64
C THR A 51 8.02 -5.83 4.64
N LEU A 52 7.13 -6.58 3.98
CA LEU A 52 6.21 -6.05 2.98
C LEU A 52 5.19 -5.09 3.58
N PHE A 53 4.76 -5.29 4.83
CA PHE A 53 3.81 -4.39 5.49
C PHE A 53 4.47 -3.34 6.40
N ALA A 54 5.65 -3.60 6.97
CA ALA A 54 6.33 -2.66 7.86
C ALA A 54 6.57 -1.28 7.22
N VAL A 55 6.89 -1.25 5.92
CA VAL A 55 7.18 -0.01 5.20
C VAL A 55 5.89 0.75 4.80
N PRO A 56 4.97 0.20 3.98
CA PRO A 56 3.81 0.95 3.52
C PRO A 56 2.80 1.26 4.63
N CYS A 57 2.72 0.40 5.66
CA CYS A 57 1.81 0.54 6.79
C CYS A 57 2.48 1.06 8.06
N GLY A 58 3.79 1.33 8.02
CA GLY A 58 4.50 1.95 9.14
C GLY A 58 4.03 3.39 9.43
N PRO A 59 4.47 3.99 10.56
CA PRO A 59 4.10 5.37 10.95
C PRO A 59 4.45 6.43 9.90
N ARG A 60 5.50 6.19 9.11
CA ARG A 60 5.95 7.03 7.98
C ARG A 60 5.61 6.42 6.62
N GLY A 61 4.84 5.34 6.61
CA GLY A 61 4.41 4.64 5.41
C GLY A 61 3.40 5.42 4.59
N ALA A 62 3.20 4.98 3.34
CA ALA A 62 2.34 5.66 2.38
C ALA A 62 0.89 5.82 2.89
N LEU A 63 0.32 4.78 3.50
CA LEU A 63 -1.06 4.85 4.01
C LEU A 63 -1.21 5.86 5.16
N SER A 64 -0.24 5.89 6.08
CA SER A 64 -0.22 6.87 7.17
C SER A 64 -0.10 8.30 6.65
N LYS A 65 0.72 8.53 5.61
CA LYS A 65 0.86 9.84 4.97
C LYS A 65 -0.41 10.27 4.24
N ILE A 66 -1.03 9.35 3.49
CA ILE A 66 -2.30 9.59 2.79
C ILE A 66 -3.39 9.97 3.79
N SER A 67 -3.57 9.18 4.85
CA SER A 67 -4.57 9.44 5.88
C SER A 67 -4.37 10.82 6.52
N LYS A 68 -3.13 11.15 6.93
CA LYS A 68 -2.80 12.46 7.51
C LYS A 68 -3.13 13.61 6.57
N LEU A 69 -2.71 13.53 5.32
CA LEU A 69 -3.00 14.58 4.33
C LEU A 69 -4.49 14.70 4.03
N ALA A 70 -5.22 13.57 3.98
CA ALA A 70 -6.65 13.57 3.75
C ALA A 70 -7.43 14.12 4.94
N SER A 71 -6.88 13.99 6.16
CA SER A 71 -7.44 14.55 7.40
C SER A 71 -7.06 16.00 7.66
N ALA A 72 -5.98 16.48 7.07
CA ALA A 72 -5.53 17.84 7.29
C ALA A 72 -6.48 18.82 6.58
N ASP A 73 -6.69 19.99 7.19
CA ASP A 73 -7.24 21.18 6.54
C ASP A 73 -6.22 21.75 5.53
N VAL A 74 -5.72 20.88 4.65
CA VAL A 74 -5.02 21.29 3.45
C VAL A 74 -5.97 22.22 2.72
N LYS A 75 -5.51 23.45 2.44
CA LYS A 75 -6.26 24.43 1.65
C LYS A 75 -6.86 23.68 0.47
N LYS A 76 -8.19 23.78 0.30
CA LYS A 76 -9.03 22.83 -0.46
C LYS A 76 -8.46 22.40 -1.83
N PHE A 77 -7.58 23.18 -2.43
CA PHE A 77 -6.99 22.98 -3.76
C PHE A 77 -5.62 22.26 -3.80
N GLN A 78 -4.96 21.97 -2.67
CA GLN A 78 -3.55 21.49 -2.66
C GLN A 78 -3.38 20.00 -2.33
N PHE A 79 -4.45 19.28 -1.98
CA PHE A 79 -4.38 17.90 -1.51
C PHE A 79 -3.56 16.97 -2.44
N PHE A 80 -3.89 16.93 -3.74
CA PHE A 80 -3.18 16.04 -4.67
C PHE A 80 -1.73 16.46 -4.93
N ALA A 81 -1.44 17.77 -4.92
CA ALA A 81 -0.09 18.29 -5.08
C ALA A 81 0.79 17.96 -3.85
N GLU A 82 0.24 18.12 -2.65
CA GLU A 82 0.90 17.75 -1.40
C GLU A 82 1.09 16.24 -1.29
N LEU A 83 0.10 15.46 -1.75
CA LEU A 83 0.21 14.01 -1.78
C LEU A 83 1.32 13.53 -2.72
N ALA A 84 1.40 14.14 -3.92
CA ALA A 84 2.48 13.87 -4.87
C ALA A 84 3.87 14.20 -4.27
N LYS A 85 3.97 15.34 -3.59
CA LYS A 85 5.19 15.78 -2.91
C LYS A 85 5.59 14.81 -1.78
N GLU A 86 4.64 14.43 -0.93
CA GLU A 86 4.94 13.62 0.25
C GLU A 86 5.27 12.16 -0.06
N LEU A 87 4.67 11.61 -1.11
CA LEU A 87 4.95 10.25 -1.54
C LEU A 87 6.09 10.17 -2.56
N GLN A 88 6.69 11.31 -2.91
CA GLN A 88 7.80 11.44 -3.85
C GLN A 88 7.55 10.63 -5.14
N GLY A 89 6.47 10.95 -5.83
CA GLY A 89 6.07 10.25 -7.04
C GLY A 89 4.92 10.92 -7.78
N GLY A 90 4.82 10.66 -9.08
CA GLY A 90 3.70 11.13 -9.87
C GLY A 90 2.39 10.42 -9.50
N LYS A 91 1.25 10.99 -9.90
CA LYS A 91 -0.10 10.43 -9.68
C LYS A 91 -0.17 8.93 -10.01
N LYS A 92 0.35 8.53 -11.17
CA LYS A 92 0.37 7.13 -11.64
C LYS A 92 1.17 6.19 -10.75
N GLU A 93 2.29 6.66 -10.22
CA GLU A 93 3.13 5.85 -9.34
C GLU A 93 2.47 5.63 -7.99
N ILE A 94 1.86 6.68 -7.44
CA ILE A 94 1.13 6.63 -6.17
C ILE A 94 -0.06 5.67 -6.28
N THR A 95 -0.86 5.78 -7.34
CA THR A 95 -2.01 4.87 -7.55
C THR A 95 -1.54 3.43 -7.73
N THR A 96 -0.46 3.20 -8.46
CA THR A 96 0.13 1.85 -8.63
C THR A 96 0.61 1.28 -7.29
N ARG A 97 1.32 2.08 -6.48
CA ARG A 97 1.79 1.67 -5.14
C ARG A 97 0.62 1.37 -4.21
N LEU A 98 -0.42 2.20 -4.22
CA LEU A 98 -1.62 2.01 -3.41
C LEU A 98 -2.34 0.72 -3.81
N HIS A 99 -2.63 0.55 -5.10
CA HIS A 99 -3.30 -0.64 -5.63
C HIS A 99 -2.51 -1.92 -5.28
N ARG A 100 -1.19 -1.90 -5.50
CA ARG A 100 -0.32 -3.02 -5.13
C ARG A 100 -0.42 -3.34 -3.63
N THR A 101 -0.37 -2.33 -2.78
CA THR A 101 -0.45 -2.51 -1.32
C THR A 101 -1.79 -3.10 -0.92
N THR A 102 -2.90 -2.56 -1.43
CA THR A 102 -4.26 -3.08 -1.21
C THR A 102 -4.39 -4.54 -1.64
N SER A 103 -3.92 -4.89 -2.83
CA SER A 103 -3.98 -6.26 -3.33
C SER A 103 -3.13 -7.21 -2.48
N GLN A 104 -1.97 -6.76 -2.01
CA GLN A 104 -1.11 -7.56 -1.12
C GLN A 104 -1.75 -7.78 0.25
N ILE A 105 -2.41 -6.77 0.83
CA ILE A 105 -3.17 -6.90 2.08
C ILE A 105 -4.30 -7.90 1.91
N ALA A 106 -5.06 -7.81 0.81
CA ALA A 106 -6.17 -8.72 0.54
C ALA A 106 -5.71 -10.18 0.45
N VAL A 107 -4.62 -10.45 -0.28
CA VAL A 107 -4.04 -11.81 -0.37
C VAL A 107 -3.53 -12.28 1.01
N ALA A 108 -2.80 -11.44 1.75
CA ALA A 108 -2.26 -11.82 3.04
C ALA A 108 -3.35 -12.12 4.09
N SER A 109 -4.51 -11.46 4.00
CA SER A 109 -5.65 -11.71 4.89
C SER A 109 -6.29 -13.09 4.74
N GLN A 110 -6.07 -13.74 3.60
CA GLN A 110 -6.57 -15.09 3.36
C GLN A 110 -5.63 -16.18 3.90
N LEU A 111 -4.43 -15.81 4.37
CA LEU A 111 -3.46 -16.77 4.89
C LEU A 111 -3.85 -17.23 6.30
N ARG A 112 -4.16 -18.52 6.43
CA ARG A 112 -4.56 -19.12 7.72
C ARG A 112 -3.38 -19.32 8.69
N ASN A 113 -2.20 -19.62 8.15
CA ASN A 113 -1.02 -20.07 8.92
C ASN A 113 0.08 -19.00 9.01
N VAL A 114 -0.30 -17.77 9.35
CA VAL A 114 0.67 -16.70 9.70
C VAL A 114 0.82 -16.62 11.21
N SER A 115 2.02 -16.23 11.68
CA SER A 115 2.23 -16.07 13.12
C SER A 115 1.39 -14.92 13.68
N GLY A 116 1.22 -14.91 15.01
CA GLY A 116 0.49 -13.84 15.71
C GLY A 116 1.10 -12.45 15.49
N GLU A 117 2.42 -12.34 15.29
CA GLU A 117 3.07 -11.06 15.03
C GLU A 117 2.75 -10.52 13.64
N THR A 118 2.81 -11.36 12.59
CA THR A 118 2.41 -10.93 11.24
C THR A 118 0.93 -10.61 11.18
N ARG A 119 0.08 -11.37 11.89
CA ARG A 119 -1.35 -11.08 11.98
C ARG A 119 -1.59 -9.68 12.56
N LYS A 120 -0.90 -9.31 13.65
CA LYS A 120 -0.97 -7.94 14.21
C LYS A 120 -0.54 -6.87 13.20
N HIS A 121 0.55 -7.11 12.46
CA HIS A 121 0.99 -6.17 11.42
C HIS A 121 -0.04 -6.03 10.31
N LEU A 122 -0.66 -7.13 9.89
CA LEU A 122 -1.70 -7.13 8.89
C LEU A 122 -2.95 -6.37 9.35
N GLU A 123 -3.40 -6.59 10.60
CA GLU A 123 -4.55 -5.88 11.18
C GLU A 123 -4.30 -4.36 11.22
N VAL A 124 -3.10 -3.94 11.67
CA VAL A 124 -2.71 -2.51 11.64
C VAL A 124 -2.71 -1.96 10.21
N CYS A 125 -2.24 -2.76 9.26
CA CYS A 125 -2.16 -2.38 7.85
C CYS A 125 -3.56 -2.23 7.22
N GLN A 126 -4.48 -3.16 7.53
CA GLN A 126 -5.89 -3.11 7.15
C GLN A 126 -6.60 -1.89 7.76
N ALA A 127 -6.42 -1.65 9.05
CA ALA A 127 -7.02 -0.50 9.72
C ALA A 127 -6.57 0.83 9.08
N LYS A 128 -5.28 0.95 8.75
CA LYS A 128 -4.75 2.13 8.04
C LYS A 128 -5.25 2.25 6.61
N GLN A 129 -5.45 1.13 5.93
CA GLN A 129 -6.02 1.12 4.59
C GLN A 129 -7.46 1.64 4.62
N GLU A 130 -8.29 1.14 5.52
CA GLU A 130 -9.69 1.57 5.65
C GLU A 130 -9.80 3.01 6.13
N ASP A 131 -8.95 3.46 7.05
CA ASP A 131 -8.90 4.87 7.46
C ASP A 131 -8.49 5.78 6.30
N ALA A 132 -7.44 5.44 5.55
CA ALA A 132 -7.03 6.19 4.36
C ALA A 132 -8.13 6.22 3.29
N ARG A 133 -8.79 5.08 3.04
CA ARG A 133 -9.91 4.96 2.10
C ARG A 133 -11.07 5.86 2.51
N THR A 134 -11.52 5.76 3.76
CA THR A 134 -12.65 6.54 4.27
C THR A 134 -12.38 8.03 4.15
N ARG A 135 -11.17 8.48 4.49
CA ARG A 135 -10.79 9.90 4.38
C ARG A 135 -10.70 10.38 2.94
N ILE A 136 -10.15 9.56 2.03
CA ILE A 136 -10.13 9.90 0.61
C ILE A 136 -11.55 10.02 0.05
N ILE A 137 -12.41 9.04 0.35
CA ILE A 137 -13.81 9.06 -0.11
C ILE A 137 -14.52 10.32 0.39
N HIS A 138 -14.45 10.58 1.69
CA HIS A 138 -15.03 11.77 2.28
C HIS A 138 -14.53 13.06 1.61
N ARG A 139 -13.22 13.12 1.31
CA ARG A 139 -12.64 14.28 0.62
C ARG A 139 -13.13 14.41 -0.82
N LEU A 140 -13.27 13.30 -1.55
CA LEU A 140 -13.82 13.28 -2.90
C LEU A 140 -15.30 13.69 -2.92
N GLU A 141 -16.08 13.28 -1.93
CA GLU A 141 -17.48 13.72 -1.76
C GLU A 141 -17.54 15.24 -1.59
N LEU A 142 -16.65 15.84 -0.79
CA LEU A 142 -16.59 17.31 -0.68
C LEU A 142 -16.21 18.02 -1.98
N TYR A 143 -15.45 17.37 -2.86
CA TYR A 143 -15.10 17.94 -4.17
C TYR A 143 -16.21 17.79 -5.20
N CYS A 144 -16.90 16.65 -5.18
CA CYS A 144 -17.84 16.22 -6.22
C CYS A 144 -19.32 16.40 -5.84
N ALA A 145 -19.64 16.79 -4.61
CA ALA A 145 -21.01 17.11 -4.21
C ALA A 145 -21.57 18.29 -5.02
N GLU A 146 -22.89 18.40 -5.09
CA GLU A 146 -23.58 19.54 -5.68
C GLU A 146 -23.25 20.83 -4.91
N GLY A 147 -22.82 21.87 -5.63
CA GLY A 147 -22.23 23.07 -5.03
C GLY A 147 -20.84 22.84 -4.44
N GLY A 148 -20.26 21.68 -4.70
CA GLY A 148 -18.91 21.30 -4.32
C GLY A 148 -17.86 22.06 -5.11
N MET A 149 -16.60 21.73 -4.85
CA MET A 149 -15.50 22.54 -5.35
C MET A 149 -15.36 22.52 -6.88
N LEU A 150 -15.76 21.43 -7.53
CA LEU A 150 -15.77 21.33 -8.98
C LEU A 150 -16.85 22.22 -9.60
N ASP A 151 -18.01 22.32 -8.96
CA ASP A 151 -19.09 23.21 -9.40
C ASP A 151 -18.69 24.68 -9.23
N VAL A 152 -18.07 25.03 -8.11
CA VAL A 152 -17.54 26.38 -7.88
C VAL A 152 -16.49 26.74 -8.92
N ALA A 153 -15.52 25.83 -9.18
CA ALA A 153 -14.50 26.08 -10.19
C ALA A 153 -15.09 26.21 -11.60
N ALA A 154 -16.10 25.40 -11.94
CA ALA A 154 -16.80 25.47 -13.22
C ALA A 154 -17.62 26.77 -13.35
N GLN A 155 -18.26 27.22 -12.27
CA GLN A 155 -18.99 28.48 -12.22
C GLN A 155 -18.05 29.67 -12.38
N ASP A 156 -16.93 29.71 -11.64
CA ASP A 156 -15.91 30.76 -11.74
C ASP A 156 -15.43 30.93 -13.18
N ILE A 157 -15.13 29.83 -13.89
CA ILE A 157 -14.70 29.86 -15.30
C ILE A 157 -15.79 30.45 -16.22
N ARG A 158 -17.07 30.19 -15.92
CA ARG A 158 -18.19 30.69 -16.73
C ARG A 158 -18.50 32.17 -16.47
N THR A 159 -18.31 32.64 -15.24
CA THR A 159 -18.79 33.96 -14.82
C THR A 159 -17.71 35.02 -14.72
N THR A 160 -16.43 34.64 -14.61
CA THR A 160 -15.33 35.60 -14.45
C THR A 160 -14.66 35.96 -15.77
N SER A 161 -14.27 37.22 -15.91
CA SER A 161 -13.39 37.70 -16.99
C SER A 161 -11.92 37.71 -16.58
N ASP A 162 -11.61 37.44 -15.30
CA ASP A 162 -10.24 37.46 -14.80
C ASP A 162 -9.47 36.20 -15.24
N LYS A 163 -8.52 36.42 -16.15
CA LYS A 163 -7.65 35.38 -16.70
C LYS A 163 -6.89 34.60 -15.61
N LYS A 164 -6.52 35.22 -14.48
CA LYS A 164 -5.81 34.53 -13.38
C LYS A 164 -6.73 33.55 -12.64
N VAL A 165 -8.01 33.91 -12.48
CA VAL A 165 -9.00 33.03 -11.85
C VAL A 165 -9.30 31.84 -12.77
N ILE A 166 -9.49 32.09 -14.06
CA ILE A 166 -9.69 31.04 -15.07
C ILE A 166 -8.50 30.06 -15.11
N GLU A 167 -7.28 30.57 -15.12
CA GLU A 167 -6.07 29.73 -15.17
C GLU A 167 -5.95 28.85 -13.93
N LYS A 168 -6.21 29.41 -12.75
CA LYS A 168 -6.22 28.67 -11.48
C LYS A 168 -7.29 27.58 -11.45
N SER A 169 -8.52 27.90 -11.86
CA SER A 169 -9.65 26.95 -11.90
C SER A 169 -9.48 25.89 -13.00
N SER A 170 -8.88 26.23 -14.14
CA SER A 170 -8.57 25.26 -15.21
C SER A 170 -7.50 24.25 -14.78
N ASN A 171 -6.47 24.69 -14.04
CA ASN A 171 -5.44 23.79 -13.52
C ASN A 171 -5.97 22.79 -12.47
N LEU A 172 -7.14 23.04 -11.89
CA LEU A 172 -7.83 22.10 -10.99
C LEU A 172 -8.58 20.99 -11.72
N LEU A 173 -8.97 21.23 -12.97
CA LEU A 173 -9.73 20.29 -13.79
C LEU A 173 -8.83 19.38 -14.65
N LYS A 174 -7.52 19.62 -14.66
CA LYS A 174 -6.51 18.81 -15.37
C LYS A 174 -5.93 17.71 -14.48
#